data_AF-A0A365YBF6-F1
#
_entry.id   AF-A0A365YBF6-F1
#
_cell.length_a   1.000
_cell.length_b   1.000
_cell.length_c   1.000
_cell.angle_alpha   90.00
_cell.angle_beta   90.00
_cell.angle_gamma   90.00
#
_symmetry.space_group_name_H-M   'P 1'
#
loop_
_entity.id
_entity.type
_entity.pdbx_description
1 polymer ?
#
loop_
_entity_poly.entity_id
_entity_poly.type
_entity_poly.pdbx_seq_one_letter_code
_entity_poly.pdbx_strand_id
1 'polypeptide(L)'
;MSKQTHLGLAAKPLTANPLPRFANDWISAWLQLDGGTGLLHIGAGPREWILEPLDPTALGAAVDPGTQIEGQFNPDLKIALIPGSHLVAGSSFFRLRA
;
A
#
# COMPACT_ATOMS: atom_id res chain seq x y z
N MET A 1 -19.42 -45.18 -13.33
CA MET A 1 -19.85 -43.79 -13.07
C MET A 1 -18.64 -43.02 -12.57
N SER A 2 -18.19 -42.04 -13.35
CA SER A 2 -16.89 -41.36 -13.23
C SER A 2 -16.87 -40.28 -12.15
N LYS A 3 -15.67 -40.11 -11.56
CA LYS A 3 -15.27 -39.10 -10.56
C LYS A 3 -15.33 -37.67 -11.12
N GLN A 4 -15.57 -36.69 -10.26
CA GLN A 4 -14.75 -35.47 -10.23
C GLN A 4 -14.93 -34.68 -8.93
N THR A 5 -13.88 -34.73 -8.11
CA THR A 5 -13.59 -33.78 -7.03
C THR A 5 -13.20 -32.46 -7.68
N HIS A 6 -13.81 -31.34 -7.31
CA HIS A 6 -13.27 -30.02 -7.58
C HIS A 6 -13.06 -29.29 -6.25
N LEU A 7 -11.80 -29.30 -5.81
CA LEU A 7 -11.26 -28.33 -4.86
C LEU A 7 -11.29 -26.96 -5.54
N GLY A 8 -12.29 -26.15 -5.20
CA GLY A 8 -12.28 -24.73 -5.52
C GLY A 8 -11.52 -24.00 -4.41
N LEU A 9 -10.24 -23.74 -4.63
CA LEU A 9 -9.47 -22.77 -3.85
C LEU A 9 -10.20 -21.43 -3.99
N ALA A 10 -10.94 -21.01 -2.97
CA ALA A 10 -11.57 -19.70 -2.97
C ALA A 10 -10.44 -18.66 -3.07
N ALA A 11 -10.32 -18.01 -4.23
CA ALA A 11 -9.49 -16.84 -4.38
C ALA A 11 -9.89 -15.87 -3.26
N LYS A 12 -8.99 -15.62 -2.33
CA LYS A 12 -9.17 -14.60 -1.31
C LYS A 12 -9.46 -13.32 -2.08
N PRO A 13 -10.63 -12.67 -1.91
CA PRO A 13 -10.85 -11.41 -2.58
C PRO A 13 -9.71 -10.49 -2.14
N LEU A 14 -8.89 -10.06 -3.10
CA LEU A 14 -8.08 -8.86 -2.92
C LEU A 14 -9.08 -7.81 -2.47
N THR A 15 -8.95 -7.34 -1.24
CA THR A 15 -9.83 -6.33 -0.65
C THR A 15 -9.92 -5.22 -1.66
N ALA A 16 -11.10 -5.09 -2.28
CA ALA A 16 -11.30 -4.13 -3.36
C ALA A 16 -10.97 -2.75 -2.77
N ASN A 17 -9.90 -2.14 -3.27
CA ASN A 17 -9.48 -0.82 -2.80
C ASN A 17 -10.67 0.13 -2.97
N PRO A 18 -11.17 0.76 -1.89
CA PRO A 18 -12.32 1.63 -1.99
C PRO A 18 -12.05 2.74 -3.02
N LEU A 19 -13.08 3.14 -3.77
CA LEU A 19 -13.01 4.33 -4.61
C LEU A 19 -12.45 5.50 -3.78
N PRO A 20 -11.56 6.34 -4.34
CA PRO A 20 -10.95 7.44 -3.61
C PRO A 20 -12.00 8.26 -2.85
N ARG A 21 -11.91 8.30 -1.51
CA ARG A 21 -12.69 9.21 -0.68
C ARG A 21 -11.83 10.42 -0.39
N PHE A 22 -12.17 11.55 -1.02
CA PHE A 22 -11.44 12.79 -0.89
C PHE A 22 -11.73 13.43 0.47
N ALA A 23 -10.77 13.36 1.40
CA ALA A 23 -10.72 14.26 2.54
C ALA A 23 -9.79 15.43 2.15
N ASN A 24 -10.34 16.34 1.33
CA ASN A 24 -9.75 17.45 0.59
C ASN A 24 -8.40 17.24 -0.15
N ASP A 25 -7.40 16.59 0.44
CA ASP A 25 -6.09 16.33 -0.19
C ASP A 25 -5.57 14.89 0.00
N TRP A 26 -6.28 14.08 0.80
CA TRP A 26 -5.93 12.68 1.07
C TRP A 26 -6.89 11.73 0.35
N ILE A 27 -6.34 10.66 -0.23
CA ILE A 27 -7.08 9.59 -0.87
C ILE A 27 -6.79 8.26 -0.17
N SER A 28 -7.81 7.40 -0.04
CA SER A 28 -7.61 6.00 0.32
C SER A 28 -6.75 5.31 -0.73
N ALA A 29 -5.77 4.53 -0.30
CA ALA A 29 -4.85 3.82 -1.18
C ALA A 29 -4.41 2.49 -0.57
N TRP A 30 -3.96 1.58 -1.43
CA TRP A 30 -3.08 0.50 -1.01
C TRP A 30 -1.62 0.92 -1.17
N LEU A 31 -0.75 0.40 -0.31
CA LEU A 31 0.69 0.67 -0.29
C LEU A 31 1.43 -0.67 -0.27
N GLN A 32 2.48 -0.80 -1.08
CA GLN A 32 3.35 -1.99 -1.10
C GLN A 32 4.80 -1.57 -1.33
N LEU A 33 5.67 -1.90 -0.39
CA LEU A 33 7.11 -1.69 -0.54
C LEU A 33 7.71 -2.84 -1.35
N ASP A 34 8.33 -2.55 -2.48
CA ASP A 34 9.04 -3.54 -3.28
C ASP A 34 10.40 -3.87 -2.62
N GLY A 35 10.59 -5.14 -2.24
CA GLY A 35 11.79 -5.58 -1.51
C GLY A 35 13.07 -5.67 -2.36
N GLY A 36 12.95 -5.61 -3.69
CA GLY A 36 14.11 -5.62 -4.59
C GLY A 36 14.58 -4.21 -4.96
N THR A 37 13.65 -3.29 -5.18
CA THR A 37 13.93 -1.92 -5.64
C THR A 37 13.88 -0.88 -4.52
N GLY A 38 13.21 -1.19 -3.40
CA GLY A 38 12.95 -0.23 -2.32
C GLY A 38 11.93 0.85 -2.69
N LEU A 39 11.26 0.73 -3.84
CA LEU A 39 10.23 1.66 -4.29
C LEU A 39 8.90 1.36 -3.61
N LEU A 40 8.16 2.40 -3.27
CA LEU A 40 6.81 2.29 -2.74
C LEU A 40 5.81 2.35 -3.89
N HIS A 41 5.09 1.25 -4.10
CA HIS A 41 3.97 1.18 -5.01
C HIS A 41 2.71 1.64 -4.26
N ILE A 42 1.95 2.51 -4.89
CA ILE A 42 0.74 3.12 -4.32
C ILE A 42 -0.35 3.01 -5.36
N GLY A 43 -1.52 2.47 -4.99
CA GLY A 43 -2.67 2.47 -5.88
C GLY A 43 -3.94 2.99 -5.21
N ALA A 44 -4.74 3.73 -5.98
CA ALA A 44 -6.01 4.30 -5.56
C ALA A 44 -7.02 4.23 -6.72
N GLY A 45 -7.88 3.21 -6.70
CA GLY A 45 -8.78 2.91 -7.83
C GLY A 45 -7.99 2.67 -9.13
N PRO A 46 -8.25 3.42 -10.22
CA PRO A 46 -7.56 3.23 -11.50
C PRO A 46 -6.19 3.92 -11.60
N ARG A 47 -5.71 4.55 -10.51
CA ARG A 47 -4.46 5.30 -10.49
C ARG A 47 -3.39 4.56 -9.71
N GLU A 48 -2.17 4.61 -10.21
CA GLU A 48 -0.99 4.04 -9.56
C GLU A 48 0.19 5.02 -9.60
N TRP A 49 1.03 4.94 -8.57
CA TRP A 49 2.28 5.66 -8.45
C TRP A 49 3.37 4.70 -7.96
N ILE A 50 4.58 4.89 -8.47
CA ILE A 50 5.79 4.23 -8.00
C ILE A 50 6.74 5.34 -7.58
N LEU A 51 7.02 5.43 -6.28
CA LEU A 51 7.77 6.56 -5.71
C LEU A 51 8.87 6.05 -4.78
N GLU A 52 9.97 6.81 -4.71
CA GLU A 52 11.07 6.51 -3.82
C GLU A 52 10.84 7.13 -2.42
N PRO A 53 11.02 6.37 -1.33
CA PRO A 53 10.98 6.94 0.02
C PRO A 53 12.17 7.85 0.30
N LEU A 54 11.93 9.00 0.93
CA LEU A 54 13.03 9.85 1.42
C LEU A 54 13.76 9.24 2.62
N ASP A 55 13.08 8.40 3.39
CA ASP A 55 13.66 7.59 4.47
C ASP A 55 13.29 6.12 4.25
N PRO A 56 14.08 5.39 3.44
CA PRO A 56 13.82 3.98 3.15
C PRO A 56 13.86 3.08 4.39
N THR A 57 14.71 3.42 5.36
CA THR A 57 14.86 2.63 6.60
C THR A 57 13.61 2.73 7.46
N ALA A 58 13.11 3.94 7.69
CA ALA A 58 11.88 4.12 8.47
C ALA A 58 10.66 3.50 7.76
N LEU A 59 10.57 3.63 6.42
CA LEU A 59 9.48 3.01 5.67
C LEU A 59 9.57 1.48 5.70
N GLY A 60 10.77 0.90 5.59
CA GLY A 60 11.00 -0.54 5.70
C GLY A 60 10.68 -1.12 7.08
N ALA A 61 10.74 -0.30 8.14
CA ALA A 61 10.26 -0.68 9.46
C ALA A 61 8.72 -0.60 9.60
N ALA A 62 8.06 0.19 8.75
CA ALA A 62 6.62 0.41 8.79
C ALA A 62 5.82 -0.58 7.92
N VAL A 63 6.45 -1.17 6.91
CA VAL A 63 5.80 -2.06 5.94
C VAL A 63 6.69 -3.26 5.66
N ASP A 64 6.15 -4.46 5.87
CA ASP A 64 6.81 -5.69 5.45
C ASP A 64 6.92 -5.72 3.91
N PRO A 65 8.13 -5.85 3.33
CA PRO A 65 8.29 -5.86 1.88
C PRO A 65 7.44 -6.92 1.19
N GLY A 66 6.83 -6.55 0.06
CA GLY A 66 5.91 -7.40 -0.70
C GLY A 66 4.50 -7.50 -0.11
N THR A 67 4.25 -6.97 1.08
CA THR A 67 2.90 -6.94 1.67
C THR A 67 2.15 -5.69 1.23
N GLN A 68 0.95 -5.88 0.69
CA GLN A 68 0.04 -4.79 0.39
C GLN A 68 -0.78 -4.44 1.65
N ILE A 69 -0.75 -3.18 2.05
CA ILE A 69 -1.47 -2.65 3.21
C ILE A 69 -2.42 -1.51 2.83
N GLU A 70 -3.45 -1.29 3.63
CA GLU A 70 -4.34 -0.13 3.48
C GLU A 70 -3.73 1.10 4.15
N GLY A 71 -3.82 2.24 3.48
CA GLY A 71 -3.34 3.52 3.97
C GLY A 71 -4.04 4.70 3.30
N GLN A 72 -3.43 5.87 3.44
CA GLN A 72 -3.84 7.05 2.68
C GLN A 72 -2.63 7.66 1.98
N PHE A 73 -2.90 8.38 0.90
CA PHE A 73 -1.87 9.04 0.12
C PHE A 73 -2.31 10.47 -0.21
N ASN A 74 -1.37 11.41 -0.14
CA ASN A 74 -1.54 12.74 -0.67
C ASN A 74 -0.64 12.88 -1.91
N PRO A 75 -1.20 12.88 -3.13
CA PRO A 75 -0.42 12.91 -4.37
C PRO A 75 0.32 14.23 -4.60
N ASP A 76 -0.27 15.34 -4.15
CA ASP A 76 0.30 16.68 -4.35
C ASP A 76 1.51 16.92 -3.44
N LEU A 77 1.44 16.44 -2.20
CA LEU A 77 2.53 16.52 -1.23
C LEU A 77 3.51 15.34 -1.31
N LYS A 78 3.15 14.28 -2.03
CA LYS A 78 3.87 13.00 -2.07
C LYS A 78 4.12 12.44 -0.67
N ILE A 79 3.06 12.35 0.14
CA ILE A 79 3.11 11.81 1.49
C ILE A 79 2.21 10.58 1.60
N ALA A 80 2.76 9.45 2.03
CA ALA A 80 1.99 8.28 2.43
C ALA A 80 1.72 8.32 3.93
N LEU A 81 0.48 7.99 4.30
CA LEU A 81 0.04 7.74 5.67
C LEU A 81 -0.15 6.24 5.86
N ILE A 82 0.64 5.66 6.76
CA ILE A 82 0.53 4.27 7.19
C ILE A 82 -0.05 4.27 8.62
N PRO A 83 -1.31 3.84 8.80
CA PRO A 83 -1.93 3.78 10.11
C PRO A 83 -1.12 2.93 11.10
N GLY A 84 -0.87 3.44 12.30
CA GLY A 84 -0.22 2.69 13.39
C GLY A 84 1.31 2.57 13.30
N SER A 85 1.95 2.92 12.18
CA SER A 85 3.41 2.74 12.04
C SER A 85 4.26 3.61 12.98
N HIS A 86 3.71 4.66 13.60
CA HIS A 86 4.41 5.43 14.63
C HIS A 86 4.88 4.56 15.81
N LEU A 87 4.24 3.42 16.05
CA LEU A 87 4.62 2.46 17.10
C LEU A 87 5.92 1.71 16.80
N VAL A 88 6.32 1.62 15.53
CA VAL A 88 7.49 0.82 15.08
C VAL A 88 8.55 1.65 14.35
N ALA A 89 8.13 2.66 13.58
CA ALA A 89 8.99 3.50 12.74
C ALA A 89 9.12 4.94 13.26
N GLY A 90 8.45 5.29 14.38
CA GLY A 90 8.49 6.64 14.95
C GLY A 90 7.68 7.70 14.17
N SER A 91 7.10 7.34 13.02
CA SER A 91 6.20 8.19 12.23
C SER A 91 5.11 7.37 11.56
N SER A 92 3.95 8.00 11.31
CA SER A 92 2.92 7.49 10.40
C SER A 92 2.91 8.18 9.04
N PHE A 93 3.74 9.19 8.84
CA PHE A 93 3.83 9.97 7.61
C PHE A 93 5.19 9.79 6.97
N PHE A 94 5.20 9.37 5.70
CA PHE A 94 6.41 9.10 4.93
C PHE A 94 6.42 9.96 3.68
N ARG A 95 7.46 10.79 3.55
CA ARG A 95 7.68 11.62 2.35
C ARG A 95 8.30 10.80 1.25
N LEU A 96 7.86 11.08 0.03
CA LEU A 96 8.25 10.35 -1.17
C LEU A 96 8.74 11.33 -2.24
N ARG A 97 9.50 10.81 -3.20
CA ARG A 97 9.91 11.54 -4.40
C ARG A 97 9.65 10.70 -5.66
N ALA A 98 9.51 11.39 -6.78
CA ALA A 98 9.42 10.74 -8.09
C ALA A 98 10.83 10.49 -8.63
#